data_AF-A0A815G4V9-F1
#
_entry.id   AF-A0A815G4V9-F1
#
_cell.length_a   1.000
_cell.length_b   1.000
_cell.length_c   1.000
_cell.angle_alpha   90.00
_cell.angle_beta   90.00
_cell.angle_gamma   90.00
#
_symmetry.space_group_name_H-M   'P 1'
#
loop_
_entity.id
_entity.type
_entity.pdbx_description
1 polymer ?
#
loop_
_entity_poly.entity_id
_entity_poly.type
_entity_poly.pdbx_seq_one_letter_code
_entity_poly.pdbx_strand_id
1 'polypeptide(L)'
;METINYYPSDTTIGSLLFSNYISGEIHYLNVKELTSSQAIDHLGALISDRPYDLALGPFDKKMIVVLLVIKEFVACSGHLRHISLVLRVYNPVFFLQSFF
;
A
#
# COMPACT_ATOMS: atom_id res chain seq x y z
N MET A 1 28.99 14.57 6.12
CA MET A 1 27.65 14.18 5.64
C MET A 1 26.97 13.47 6.80
N GLU A 2 26.12 14.19 7.52
CA GLU A 2 25.43 13.66 8.69
C GLU A 2 24.38 12.64 8.26
N THR A 3 24.56 11.40 8.67
CA THR A 3 23.51 10.37 8.64
C THR A 3 22.50 10.73 9.72
N ILE A 4 21.35 11.26 9.29
CA ILE A 4 20.23 11.55 10.20
C ILE A 4 19.71 10.20 10.70
N ASN A 5 20.16 9.77 11.86
CA ASN A 5 19.62 8.60 12.56
C ASN A 5 18.21 8.95 13.05
N TYR A 6 17.19 8.62 12.26
CA TYR A 6 15.79 8.75 12.65
C TYR A 6 15.44 7.64 13.64
N TYR A 7 15.79 7.83 14.91
CA TYR A 7 15.13 7.09 15.99
C TYR A 7 13.81 7.82 16.28
N PRO A 8 12.64 7.17 16.14
CA PRO A 8 11.42 7.77 16.62
C PRO A 8 11.59 8.01 18.13
N SER A 9 11.32 9.24 18.57
CA SER A 9 11.17 9.55 20.00
C SER A 9 10.23 8.52 20.65
N ASP A 10 10.45 8.17 21.93
CA ASP A 10 9.53 7.32 22.71
C ASP A 10 8.16 8.02 22.83
N THR A 11 7.36 7.90 21.78
CA THR A 11 6.08 8.60 21.64
C THR A 11 4.99 7.57 21.85
N THR A 12 4.17 7.77 22.87
CA THR A 12 2.99 6.95 23.12
C THR A 12 1.82 7.49 22.29
N ILE A 13 0.98 6.58 21.81
CA ILE A 13 -0.23 6.97 21.06
C ILE A 13 -1.25 7.49 22.06
N GLY A 14 -1.53 8.80 22.03
CA GLY A 14 -2.47 9.45 22.95
C GLY A 14 -3.94 9.30 22.55
N SER A 15 -4.25 9.27 21.26
CA SER A 15 -5.61 9.13 20.74
C SER A 15 -5.62 8.62 19.29
N LEU A 16 -6.78 8.15 18.84
CA LEU A 16 -7.03 7.64 17.48
C LEU A 16 -8.17 8.43 16.84
N LEU A 17 -8.00 8.84 15.58
CA LEU A 17 -9.01 9.52 14.78
C LEU A 17 -9.49 8.60 13.66
N PHE A 18 -10.80 8.43 13.55
CA PHE A 18 -11.43 7.66 12.47
C PHE A 18 -11.97 8.62 11.41
N SER A 19 -11.60 8.39 10.17
CA SER A 19 -12.04 9.18 9.02
C SER A 19 -12.02 8.34 7.75
N ASN A 20 -12.52 8.91 6.64
CA ASN A 20 -12.52 8.28 5.33
C ASN A 20 -11.46 8.92 4.45
N TYR A 21 -10.80 8.11 3.63
CA TYR A 21 -9.92 8.61 2.60
C TYR A 21 -10.71 9.25 1.45
N ILE A 22 -10.23 10.40 0.97
CA ILE A 22 -10.65 10.92 -0.34
C ILE A 22 -9.75 10.37 -1.45
N SER A 23 -10.26 10.33 -2.68
CA SER A 23 -9.52 9.80 -3.83
C SER A 23 -8.15 10.49 -4.00
N GLY A 24 -8.06 11.81 -3.80
CA GLY A 24 -6.79 12.55 -3.88
C GLY A 24 -5.74 12.09 -2.86
N GLU A 25 -6.14 11.76 -1.62
CA GLU A 25 -5.24 11.24 -0.59
C GLU A 25 -4.72 9.85 -0.96
N ILE A 26 -5.60 9.00 -1.50
CA ILE A 26 -5.21 7.66 -1.97
C ILE A 26 -4.20 7.78 -3.11
N HIS A 27 -4.41 8.68 -4.07
CA HIS A 27 -3.46 8.91 -5.16
C HIS A 27 -2.12 9.45 -4.65
N TYR A 28 -2.11 10.30 -3.63
CA TYR A 28 -0.90 10.86 -3.03
C TYR A 28 -0.09 9.81 -2.24
N LEU A 29 -0.76 8.95 -1.46
CA LEU A 29 -0.11 7.90 -0.67
C LEU A 29 0.33 6.69 -1.49
N ASN A 30 -0.21 6.55 -2.70
CA ASN A 30 -0.01 5.41 -3.57
C ASN A 30 1.38 5.40 -4.20
N VAL A 31 2.02 4.22 -4.17
CA VAL A 31 3.31 4.01 -4.83
C VAL A 31 3.16 3.74 -6.34
N LYS A 32 2.10 3.03 -6.76
CA LYS A 32 1.83 2.72 -8.19
C LYS A 32 0.41 2.21 -8.43
N GLU A 33 -0.21 2.49 -9.58
CA GLU A 33 -1.55 1.97 -9.91
C GLU A 33 -1.53 0.48 -10.28
N LEU A 34 -2.51 -0.30 -9.82
CA LEU A 34 -2.67 -1.72 -10.15
C LEU A 34 -3.67 -1.92 -11.29
N THR A 35 -3.19 -2.48 -12.41
CA THR A 35 -3.93 -2.48 -13.69
C THR A 35 -4.44 -3.86 -14.15
N SER A 36 -4.17 -4.94 -13.40
CA SER A 36 -4.71 -6.28 -13.69
C SER A 36 -4.70 -7.14 -12.44
N SER A 37 -5.52 -8.18 -12.43
CA SER A 37 -5.62 -9.16 -11.35
C SER A 37 -4.57 -10.28 -11.42
N GLN A 38 -3.89 -10.47 -12.56
CA GLN A 38 -2.92 -11.56 -12.71
C GLN A 38 -1.64 -11.26 -11.93
N ALA A 39 -1.36 -12.02 -10.87
CA ALA A 39 -0.18 -11.83 -10.03
C ALA A 39 1.07 -12.60 -10.50
N ILE A 40 0.87 -13.80 -11.03
CA ILE A 40 1.93 -14.76 -11.33
C ILE A 40 1.84 -15.14 -12.81
N ASP A 41 3.00 -15.24 -13.46
CA ASP A 41 3.10 -15.69 -14.84
C ASP A 41 3.02 -17.22 -14.97
N HIS A 42 3.11 -17.72 -16.20
CA HIS A 42 3.03 -19.16 -16.47
C HIS A 42 4.26 -19.96 -15.96
N LEU A 43 5.34 -19.28 -15.59
CA LEU A 43 6.56 -19.88 -15.06
C LEU A 43 6.59 -19.85 -13.51
N GLY A 44 5.56 -19.29 -12.88
CA GLY A 44 5.48 -19.17 -11.43
C GLY A 44 6.19 -17.93 -10.86
N ALA A 45 6.61 -16.99 -11.71
CA ALA A 45 7.24 -15.75 -11.28
C ALA A 45 6.22 -14.63 -11.03
N LEU A 46 6.51 -13.78 -10.04
CA LEU A 46 5.71 -12.58 -9.76
C LEU A 46 5.86 -11.57 -10.90
N ILE A 47 4.73 -11.04 -11.36
CA ILE A 47 4.69 -10.06 -12.44
C ILE A 47 4.81 -8.65 -11.85
N SER A 48 5.64 -7.80 -12.44
CA SER A 48 5.74 -6.38 -12.06
C SER A 48 4.41 -5.64 -12.33
N ASP A 49 4.10 -4.66 -11.50
CA ASP A 49 2.91 -3.79 -11.61
C ASP A 49 1.57 -4.50 -11.39
N ARG A 50 1.62 -5.73 -10.89
CA ARG A 50 0.48 -6.59 -10.59
C ARG A 50 0.27 -6.77 -9.08
N PRO A 51 -0.75 -7.53 -8.63
CA PRO A 51 -0.85 -7.88 -7.23
C PRO A 51 0.42 -8.62 -6.80
N TYR A 52 0.90 -8.34 -5.60
CA TYR A 52 2.15 -8.89 -5.04
C TYR A 52 3.45 -8.46 -5.74
N ASP A 53 3.41 -7.40 -6.53
CA ASP A 53 4.62 -6.71 -6.95
C ASP A 53 5.49 -6.35 -5.74
N LEU A 54 6.80 -6.56 -5.83
CA LEU A 54 7.79 -6.23 -4.81
C LEU A 54 7.75 -4.76 -4.39
N ALA A 55 7.25 -3.86 -5.23
CA ALA A 55 6.98 -2.47 -4.87
C ALA A 55 6.00 -2.31 -3.69
N LEU A 56 5.12 -3.29 -3.44
CA LEU A 56 4.16 -3.30 -2.33
C LEU A 56 4.77 -3.76 -1.01
N GLY A 57 5.93 -4.39 -1.05
CA GLY A 57 6.41 -5.19 0.06
C GLY A 57 7.01 -6.51 -0.43
N PRO A 58 7.83 -7.14 0.39
CA PRO A 58 8.38 -8.45 0.08
C PRO A 58 7.30 -9.51 0.34
N PHE A 59 7.08 -10.40 -0.61
CA PHE A 59 6.11 -11.49 -0.47
C PHE A 59 6.67 -12.68 0.33
N ASP A 60 7.98 -12.91 0.26
CA ASP A 60 8.68 -13.98 0.96
C ASP A 60 9.95 -13.43 1.65
N LYS A 61 10.46 -14.16 2.65
CA LYS A 61 11.69 -13.85 3.40
C LYS A 61 12.92 -13.73 2.53
N LYS A 62 12.91 -14.35 1.34
CA LYS A 62 14.00 -14.30 0.36
C LYS A 62 13.97 -13.04 -0.51
N MET A 63 12.91 -12.25 -0.43
CA MET A 63 12.71 -11.06 -1.27
C MET A 63 13.02 -9.80 -0.48
N ILE A 64 13.62 -8.82 -1.16
CA ILE A 64 13.95 -7.50 -0.60
C ILE A 64 13.21 -6.46 -1.44
N VAL A 65 12.58 -5.50 -0.77
CA VAL A 65 11.97 -4.35 -1.46
C VAL A 65 13.06 -3.37 -1.83
N VAL A 66 13.02 -2.85 -3.06
CA VAL A 66 14.03 -1.89 -3.56
C VAL A 66 13.46 -0.48 -3.73
N LEU A 67 12.14 -0.30 -3.67
CA LEU A 67 11.50 0.91 -4.20
C LEU A 67 11.60 2.15 -3.30
N LEU A 68 11.18 2.07 -2.02
CA LEU A 68 11.23 3.21 -1.08
C LEU A 68 12.26 3.04 0.04
N VAL A 69 12.47 1.81 0.48
CA VAL A 69 13.46 1.47 1.51
C VAL A 69 13.97 0.06 1.24
N ILE A 70 15.29 -0.12 1.24
CA ILE A 70 15.91 -1.45 1.17
C ILE A 70 15.70 -2.14 2.50
N LYS A 71 14.64 -2.94 2.59
CA LYS A 71 14.25 -3.66 3.81
C LYS A 71 13.87 -5.09 3.49
N GLU A 72 14.32 -5.99 4.37
CA GLU A 72 13.93 -7.39 4.39
C GLU A 72 12.50 -7.57 4.89
N PHE A 73 11.96 -8.78 4.72
CA PHE A 73 10.58 -9.14 5.05
C PHE A 73 10.10 -8.69 6.42
N VAL A 74 10.92 -8.87 7.46
CA VAL A 74 10.53 -8.55 8.84
C VAL A 74 10.54 -7.04 9.11
N ALA A 75 11.33 -6.27 8.35
CA ALA A 75 11.53 -4.84 8.58
C ALA A 75 10.59 -3.95 7.74
N CYS A 76 9.95 -4.51 6.71
CA CYS A 76 9.06 -3.78 5.81
C CYS A 76 7.61 -3.82 6.31
N SER A 77 7.02 -2.65 6.58
CA SER A 77 5.61 -2.52 6.96
C SER A 77 4.63 -2.64 5.78
N GLY A 78 5.15 -2.81 4.56
CA GLY A 78 4.38 -2.78 3.33
C GLY A 78 4.10 -1.35 2.83
N HIS A 79 3.67 -1.26 1.58
CA HIS A 79 3.36 -0.03 0.87
C HIS A 79 1.96 -0.09 0.26
N LEU A 80 1.31 1.07 0.15
CA LEU A 80 -0.06 1.17 -0.35
C LEU A 80 -0.08 1.35 -1.87
N ARG A 81 -1.03 0.68 -2.53
CA ARG A 81 -1.39 0.94 -3.93
C ARG A 81 -2.90 1.12 -4.09
N HIS A 82 -3.30 1.66 -5.23
CA HIS A 82 -4.70 1.83 -5.59
C HIS A 82 -5.07 1.14 -6.90
N ILE A 83 -6.37 0.89 -7.05
CA ILE A 83 -7.00 0.43 -8.29
C ILE A 83 -7.96 1.54 -8.72
N SER A 84 -7.82 2.02 -9.96
CA SER A 84 -8.78 2.95 -10.53
C SER A 84 -10.03 2.21 -10.96
N LEU A 85 -11.17 2.61 -10.41
CA LEU A 85 -12.46 2.08 -10.82
C LEU A 85 -12.94 2.86 -12.05
N VAL A 86 -13.39 2.12 -13.07
CA VAL A 86 -13.90 2.70 -14.32
C VAL A 86 -15.18 3.52 -14.06
N LEU A 87 -15.92 3.18 -13.01
CA LEU A 87 -17.14 3.85 -12.58
C LEU A 87 -17.10 4.10 -11.07
N ARG A 88 -17.75 5.18 -10.63
CA ARG A 88 -17.97 5.40 -9.20
C ARG A 88 -18.94 4.37 -8.66
N VAL A 89 -18.58 3.77 -7.53
CA VAL A 89 -19.40 2.78 -6.84
C VAL A 89 -19.70 3.28 -5.43
N TYR A 90 -20.85 2.90 -4.90
CA TYR A 90 -21.14 3.16 -3.50
C TYR A 90 -20.29 2.25 -2.63
N ASN A 91 -19.69 2.80 -1.58
CA ASN A 91 -19.08 1.99 -0.54
C ASN A 91 -20.20 1.27 0.23
N PRO A 92 -20.19 -0.08 0.29
CA PRO A 92 -21.24 -0.84 0.97
C PRO A 92 -21.47 -0.43 2.43
N VAL A 93 -20.42 0.04 3.11
CA VAL A 93 -20.50 0.50 4.51
C VAL A 93 -21.40 1.74 4.64
N PHE A 94 -21.38 2.63 3.65
CA PHE A 94 -22.15 3.88 3.66
C PHE A 94 -23.43 3.80 2.81
N PHE A 95 -23.73 2.65 2.22
CA PHE A 95 -24.83 2.51 1.27
C PHE A 95 -26.16 2.91 1.92
N LEU A 96 -26.48 2.40 3.11
CA LEU A 96 -27.73 2.73 3.81
C LEU A 96 -27.83 4.21 4.23
N GLN A 97 -26.71 4.85 4.57
CA GLN A 97 -26.68 6.28 4.91
C GLN A 97 -26.80 7.19 3.69
N SER A 98 -26.61 6.66 2.47
CA SER A 98 -26.62 7.46 1.25
C SER A 98 -28.01 7.72 0.68
N PHE A 99 -29.06 7.03 1.17
CA PHE A 99 -30.44 7.13 0.66
C PHE A 99 -31.39 7.93 1.55
N PHE A 100 -30.95 8.35 2.73
CA PHE A 100 -31.70 9.20 3.66
C PHE A 100 -31.01 10.55 3.78
#